data_AF-A0D3K0-F1
#
_entry.id   AF-A0D3K0-F1
#
_cell.length_a   1.000
_cell.length_b   1.000
_cell.length_c   1.000
_cell.angle_alpha   90.00
_cell.angle_beta   90.00
_cell.angle_gamma   90.00
#
_symmetry.space_group_name_H-M   'P 1'
#
loop_
_entity.id
_entity.type
_entity.pdbx_description
1 polymer ?
#
loop_
_entity_poly.entity_id
_entity_poly.type
_entity_poly.pdbx_seq_one_letter_code
_entity_poly.pdbx_strand_id
1 'polypeptide(L)'
;MAVFIAKEGQQQIFKIGRSQDCDIIVNINTVSRKQTQIKFNGNQWEICDGEGVKQSANGTWQSLQQYDNPLSQKSKQSIPIQIEDKMELKISENIFKFEMVGFGISKRRKLNNSLYKELTNIEQL
;
A
#
# COMPACT_ATOMS: atom_id res chain seq x y z
N MET A 1 -0.50 9.99 -9.25
CA MET A 1 0.23 9.95 -7.97
C MET A 1 -0.81 10.05 -6.86
N ALA A 2 -0.81 9.14 -5.90
CA ALA A 2 -1.70 9.18 -4.74
C ALA A 2 -0.86 9.49 -3.51
N VAL A 3 -1.39 10.31 -2.60
CA VAL A 3 -0.73 10.65 -1.34
C VAL A 3 -1.62 10.15 -0.20
N PHE A 4 -1.03 9.34 0.67
CA PHE A 4 -1.68 8.83 1.87
C PHE A 4 -1.07 9.49 3.10
N ILE A 5 -1.92 10.04 3.95
CA ILE A 5 -1.50 10.73 5.19
C ILE A 5 -2.12 9.99 6.35
N ALA A 6 -1.27 9.46 7.23
CA ALA A 6 -1.72 8.81 8.45
C ALA A 6 -1.34 9.56 9.71
N LYS A 7 -2.21 9.43 10.71
CA LYS A 7 -2.05 10.01 12.04
C LYS A 7 -1.62 8.94 13.02
N GLU A 8 -0.60 9.23 13.81
CA GLU A 8 -0.13 8.36 14.87
C GLU A 8 -1.28 8.00 15.83
N GLY A 9 -1.32 6.74 16.27
CA GLY A 9 -2.37 6.23 17.16
C GLY A 9 -3.73 5.97 16.51
N GLN A 10 -3.91 6.26 15.22
CA GLN A 10 -5.15 5.96 14.50
C GLN A 10 -4.92 4.89 13.43
N GLN A 11 -5.73 3.83 13.48
CA GLN A 11 -5.73 2.85 12.39
C GLN A 11 -6.37 3.47 11.16
N GLN A 12 -5.69 3.34 10.02
CA GLN A 12 -6.21 3.80 8.73
C GLN A 12 -6.00 2.73 7.67
N ILE A 13 -6.93 2.66 6.72
CA ILE A 13 -6.95 1.65 5.66
C ILE A 13 -7.25 2.33 4.34
N PHE A 14 -6.38 2.12 3.36
CA PHE A 14 -6.55 2.57 1.98
C PHE A 14 -6.66 1.35 1.08
N LYS A 15 -7.69 1.31 0.25
CA LYS A 15 -8.06 0.18 -0.60
C LYS A 15 -7.61 0.43 -2.03
N ILE A 16 -7.04 -0.61 -2.63
CA ILE A 16 -6.65 -0.60 -4.04
C ILE A 16 -7.40 -1.73 -4.74
N GLY A 17 -8.03 -1.43 -5.86
CA GLY A 17 -8.74 -2.43 -6.67
C GLY A 17 -9.50 -1.79 -7.82
N ARG A 18 -10.24 -2.61 -8.59
CA ARG A 18 -11.03 -2.08 -9.72
C ARG A 18 -12.40 -1.51 -9.32
N SER A 19 -12.82 -1.70 -8.07
CA SER A 19 -14.11 -1.22 -7.60
C SER A 19 -14.08 0.30 -7.37
N GLN A 20 -15.22 0.97 -7.57
CA GLN A 20 -15.33 2.44 -7.43
C GLN A 20 -15.25 2.92 -5.98
N ASP A 21 -15.45 2.03 -5.02
CA ASP A 21 -15.33 2.29 -3.58
C ASP A 21 -13.91 1.99 -3.05
N CYS A 22 -12.89 2.09 -3.91
CA CYS A 22 -11.48 1.99 -3.55
C CYS A 22 -10.82 3.38 -3.60
N ASP A 23 -9.86 3.62 -2.71
CA ASP A 23 -9.08 4.87 -2.66
C ASP A 23 -8.15 5.01 -3.87
N ILE A 24 -7.60 3.89 -4.37
CA ILE A 24 -6.93 3.82 -5.67
C ILE A 24 -7.69 2.85 -6.57
N ILE A 25 -8.19 3.39 -7.68
CA ILE A 25 -8.91 2.62 -8.68
C ILE A 25 -7.94 2.19 -9.78
N VAL A 26 -7.80 0.88 -9.97
CA VAL A 26 -7.05 0.29 -11.08
C VAL A 26 -8.04 -0.36 -12.03
N ASN A 27 -8.39 0.35 -13.11
CA ASN A 27 -9.43 -0.07 -14.05
C ASN A 27 -8.94 -1.11 -15.07
N ILE A 28 -8.59 -2.30 -14.57
CA ILE A 28 -8.14 -3.44 -15.38
C ILE A 28 -8.90 -4.69 -14.93
N ASN A 29 -9.39 -5.49 -15.89
CA ASN A 29 -10.21 -6.67 -15.59
C ASN A 29 -9.50 -7.77 -14.80
N THR A 30 -8.17 -7.82 -14.90
CA THR A 30 -7.34 -8.79 -14.18
C THR A 30 -7.13 -8.43 -12.70
N VAL A 31 -7.51 -7.20 -12.30
CA VAL A 31 -7.45 -6.73 -10.92
C VAL A 31 -8.79 -7.01 -10.22
N SER A 32 -8.72 -7.53 -9.00
CA SER A 32 -9.90 -7.81 -8.18
C SER A 32 -10.61 -6.52 -7.78
N ARG A 33 -11.91 -6.62 -7.50
CA ARG A 33 -12.69 -5.48 -6.98
C ARG A 33 -12.02 -4.86 -5.75
N LYS A 34 -11.54 -5.72 -4.86
CA LYS A 34 -10.69 -5.42 -3.70
C LYS A 34 -9.41 -6.23 -3.86
N GLN A 35 -8.38 -5.61 -4.43
CA GLN A 35 -7.14 -6.30 -4.73
C GLN A 35 -6.24 -6.31 -3.50
N THR A 36 -6.00 -5.16 -2.89
CA THR A 36 -5.11 -5.04 -1.73
C THR A 36 -5.52 -3.87 -0.85
N GLN A 37 -4.96 -3.84 0.37
CA GLN A 37 -5.10 -2.75 1.32
C GLN A 37 -3.73 -2.31 1.81
N ILE A 38 -3.52 -0.99 1.85
CA ILE A 38 -2.45 -0.38 2.62
C ILE A 38 -3.05 0.00 3.98
N LYS A 39 -2.43 -0.46 5.06
CA LYS A 39 -2.87 -0.22 6.43
C LYS A 39 -1.80 0.57 7.18
N PHE A 40 -2.22 1.54 7.97
CA PHE A 40 -1.38 2.15 8.98
C PHE A 40 -1.85 1.68 10.35
N ASN A 41 -0.97 1.02 11.10
CA ASN A 41 -1.23 0.54 12.45
C ASN A 41 0.04 0.65 13.30
N GLY A 42 -0.07 1.09 14.55
CA GLY A 42 1.07 1.11 15.48
C GLY A 42 2.30 1.87 14.95
N ASN A 43 2.08 2.94 14.17
CA ASN A 43 3.11 3.72 13.48
C ASN A 43 3.86 2.99 12.34
N GLN A 44 3.27 1.92 11.81
CA GLN A 44 3.82 1.13 10.72
C GLN A 44 2.84 1.07 9.55
N TRP A 45 3.39 1.15 8.34
CA TRP A 45 2.64 0.91 7.12
C TRP A 45 2.81 -0.54 6.69
N GLU A 46 1.70 -1.18 6.37
CA GLU A 46 1.66 -2.57 5.90
C GLU A 46 0.81 -2.67 4.65
N ILE A 47 1.13 -3.60 3.76
CA ILE A 47 0.30 -3.96 2.62
C ILE A 47 -0.22 -5.38 2.79
N CYS A 48 -1.53 -5.57 2.58
CA CYS A 48 -2.24 -6.84 2.75
C CYS A 48 -2.98 -7.22 1.47
N ASP A 49 -3.09 -8.51 1.18
CA ASP A 49 -3.87 -8.99 0.04
C ASP A 49 -5.36 -8.99 0.35
N GLY A 50 -6.16 -8.60 -0.64
CA GLY A 50 -7.61 -8.58 -0.56
C GLY A 50 -8.16 -7.54 0.42
N GLU A 51 -9.29 -7.88 1.04
CA GLU A 51 -9.98 -7.05 2.04
C GLU A 51 -10.44 -7.89 3.23
N GLY A 52 -9.93 -7.53 4.42
CA GLY A 52 -10.25 -8.26 5.65
C GLY A 52 -9.80 -9.72 5.59
N VAL A 53 -10.75 -10.65 5.69
CA VAL A 53 -10.52 -12.10 5.58
C VAL A 53 -10.60 -12.62 4.13
N LYS A 54 -11.03 -11.77 3.20
CA LYS A 54 -11.28 -12.17 1.80
C LYS A 54 -10.07 -11.82 0.95
N GLN A 55 -9.48 -12.84 0.32
CA GLN A 55 -8.35 -12.68 -0.59
C GLN A 55 -8.75 -12.12 -1.95
N SER A 56 -7.78 -11.57 -2.68
CA SER A 56 -7.98 -11.22 -4.08
C SER A 56 -8.07 -12.49 -4.94
N ALA A 57 -8.73 -12.40 -6.10
CA ALA A 57 -9.00 -13.56 -6.95
C ALA A 57 -7.71 -14.23 -7.49
N ASN A 58 -6.65 -13.44 -7.69
CA ASN A 58 -5.40 -13.87 -8.31
C ASN A 58 -4.17 -13.70 -7.39
N GLY A 59 -4.38 -13.35 -6.11
CA GLY A 59 -3.31 -12.90 -5.22
C GLY A 59 -2.81 -11.48 -5.56
N THR A 60 -2.32 -10.75 -4.55
CA THR A 60 -1.84 -9.36 -4.74
C THR A 60 -0.45 -9.30 -5.31
N TRP A 61 0.47 -10.11 -4.80
CA TRP A 61 1.88 -10.10 -5.17
C TRP A 61 2.36 -11.51 -5.48
N GLN A 62 3.30 -11.61 -6.40
CA GLN A 62 4.02 -12.86 -6.70
C GLN A 62 5.43 -12.75 -6.10
N SER A 63 5.78 -13.64 -5.17
CA SER A 63 7.18 -13.78 -4.74
C SER A 63 7.96 -14.41 -5.90
N LEU A 64 8.95 -13.69 -6.44
CA LEU A 64 9.88 -14.22 -7.45
C LEU A 64 11.01 -15.01 -6.74
N GLN A 65 10.70 -16.16 -6.15
CA GLN A 65 11.75 -17.10 -5.68
C GLN A 65 12.00 -18.23 -6.70
N GLN A 66 13.25 -18.69 -6.71
CA GLN A 66 13.90 -19.46 -7.78
C GLN A 66 13.27 -20.82 -8.12
N TYR A 67 13.41 -21.20 -9.39
CA TYR A 67 12.85 -22.36 -10.09
C TYR A 67 13.19 -23.75 -9.50
N ASP A 68 14.10 -23.83 -8.53
CA ASP A 68 14.66 -25.11 -8.08
C ASP A 68 13.82 -25.85 -7.01
N ASN A 69 12.64 -25.37 -6.63
CA ASN A 69 11.81 -26.06 -5.63
C ASN A 69 10.29 -25.99 -5.90
N PRO A 70 9.72 -26.95 -6.66
CA PRO A 70 8.31 -26.95 -7.06
C PRO A 70 7.30 -27.33 -5.96
N LEU A 71 7.72 -27.63 -4.73
CA LEU A 71 6.85 -28.19 -3.67
C LEU A 71 6.27 -27.18 -2.66
N SER A 72 6.27 -25.87 -2.94
CA SER A 72 5.64 -24.87 -2.06
C SER A 72 4.57 -24.02 -2.76
N GLN A 73 3.83 -24.61 -3.71
CA GLN A 73 2.65 -23.96 -4.30
C GLN A 73 1.43 -24.06 -3.39
N LYS A 74 1.45 -23.27 -2.32
CA LYS A 74 0.30 -22.72 -1.61
C LYS A 74 0.92 -21.79 -0.57
N SER A 75 1.08 -20.52 -0.91
CA SER A 75 1.40 -19.51 0.10
C SER A 75 0.25 -19.52 1.11
N LYS A 76 0.47 -20.21 2.22
CA LYS A 76 -0.30 -20.08 3.45
C LYS A 76 -0.28 -18.60 3.80
N GLN A 77 -1.44 -17.95 3.67
CA GLN A 77 -1.67 -16.55 4.04
C GLN A 77 -0.78 -15.56 3.28
N SER A 78 -1.42 -14.59 2.65
CA SER A 78 -0.77 -13.36 2.22
C SER A 78 -0.47 -12.55 3.48
N ILE A 79 0.59 -12.97 4.20
CA ILE A 79 1.07 -12.32 5.42
C ILE A 79 1.27 -10.84 5.09
N PRO A 80 0.74 -9.90 5.89
CA PRO A 80 0.99 -8.48 5.71
C PRO A 80 2.48 -8.21 5.56
N ILE A 81 2.84 -7.44 4.53
CA ILE A 81 4.22 -7.04 4.30
C ILE A 81 4.38 -5.62 4.79
N GLN A 82 5.37 -5.35 5.63
CA GLN A 82 5.70 -3.99 6.02
C GLN A 82 6.19 -3.22 4.79
N ILE A 83 5.63 -2.03 4.57
CA ILE A 83 6.06 -1.13 3.50
C ILE A 83 7.30 -0.38 4.02
N GLU A 84 8.35 -0.32 3.21
CA GLU A 84 9.56 0.44 3.50
C GLU A 84 9.71 1.62 2.52
N ASP A 85 10.54 2.62 2.88
CA ASP A 85 10.86 3.72 1.96
C ASP A 85 11.54 3.17 0.69
N LYS A 86 11.13 3.69 -0.47
CA LYS A 86 11.61 3.30 -1.81
C LYS A 86 11.32 1.84 -2.19
N MET A 87 10.35 1.21 -1.55
CA MET A 87 9.89 -0.13 -1.92
C MET A 87 9.19 -0.10 -3.29
N GLU A 88 9.44 -1.13 -4.10
CA GLU A 88 8.65 -1.41 -5.30
C GLU A 88 7.91 -2.74 -5.13
N LEU A 89 6.62 -2.77 -5.47
CA LEU A 89 5.81 -3.96 -5.40
C LEU A 89 5.03 -4.15 -6.70
N LYS A 90 5.12 -5.35 -7.29
CA LYS A 90 4.27 -5.74 -8.42
C LYS A 90 2.90 -6.16 -7.88
N ILE A 91 1.86 -5.44 -8.30
CA ILE A 91 0.46 -5.73 -7.99
C ILE A 91 -0.28 -6.01 -9.30
N SER A 92 -0.66 -7.27 -9.50
CA SER A 92 -1.10 -7.76 -10.82
C SER A 92 -0.06 -7.38 -11.89
N GLU A 93 -0.42 -6.60 -12.92
CA GLU A 93 0.54 -6.16 -13.96
C GLU A 93 1.13 -4.76 -13.73
N ASN A 94 0.85 -4.13 -12.59
CA ASN A 94 1.32 -2.78 -12.30
C ASN A 94 2.46 -2.82 -11.29
N ILE A 95 3.44 -1.93 -11.45
CA ILE A 95 4.50 -1.70 -10.47
C ILE A 95 4.12 -0.49 -9.63
N PHE A 96 3.90 -0.72 -8.34
CA PHE A 96 3.66 0.31 -7.36
C PHE A 96 5.00 0.70 -6.72
N LYS A 97 5.32 1.98 -6.78
CA LYS A 97 6.51 2.55 -6.14
C LYS A 97 6.09 3.33 -4.92
N PHE A 98 6.66 3.00 -3.77
CA PHE A 98 6.38 3.65 -2.50
C PHE A 98 7.53 4.60 -2.16
N GLU A 99 7.19 5.85 -1.88
CA GLU A 99 8.13 6.83 -1.33
C GLU A 99 7.56 7.30 0.00
N MET A 100 8.30 7.07 1.08
CA MET A 100 7.90 7.50 2.41
C MET A 100 8.58 8.82 2.73
N VAL A 101 7.76 9.82 3.11
CA VAL A 101 8.27 11.05 3.67
C VAL A 101 8.07 11.01 5.18
N GLY A 102 9.10 10.56 5.89
CA GLY A 102 9.10 10.50 7.34
C GLY A 102 9.08 11.91 7.95
N PHE A 103 7.93 12.31 8.50
CA PHE A 103 7.89 13.43 9.43
C PHE A 103 8.44 12.98 10.78
N GLY A 104 9.58 13.53 11.18
CA GLY A 104 9.96 13.61 12.60
C GLY A 104 11.09 12.73 13.12
N ILE A 105 11.48 11.60 12.50
CA ILE A 105 12.44 10.70 13.19
C ILE A 105 13.81 10.50 12.54
N SER A 106 14.06 10.62 11.22
CA SER A 106 15.45 10.35 10.75
C SER A 106 16.00 11.00 9.48
N LYS A 107 15.30 11.86 8.72
CA LYS A 107 15.97 12.75 7.76
C LYS A 107 15.02 13.83 7.28
N ARG A 108 15.35 15.08 7.58
CA ARG A 108 14.68 16.28 7.05
C ARG A 108 14.81 16.33 5.52
N ARG A 109 13.97 15.61 4.78
CA ARG A 109 13.46 16.16 3.52
C ARG A 109 12.41 17.18 3.95
N LYS A 110 12.79 18.45 3.97
CA LYS A 110 11.86 19.55 4.27
C LYS A 110 10.77 19.50 3.20
N LEU A 111 9.62 18.92 3.53
CA LEU A 111 8.37 19.31 2.90
C LEU A 111 8.27 20.82 3.10
N ASN A 112 8.36 21.58 2.02
CA ASN A 112 8.19 23.03 2.13
C ASN A 112 6.75 23.30 2.58
N ASN A 113 6.54 24.38 3.34
CA ASN A 113 5.22 24.69 3.90
C ASN A 113 4.12 24.75 2.82
N SER A 114 4.47 25.05 1.57
CA SER A 114 3.56 25.02 0.43
C SER A 114 3.01 23.61 0.17
N LEU A 115 3.88 22.60 0.07
CA LEU A 115 3.46 21.23 -0.23
C LEU A 115 2.72 20.59 0.95
N TYR A 116 3.06 20.95 2.20
CA TYR A 116 2.25 20.51 3.35
C TYR A 116 0.84 21.10 3.34
N LYS A 117 0.72 22.41 3.05
CA LYS A 117 -0.59 23.09 2.96
C LYS A 117 -1.45 22.50 1.84
N GLU A 118 -0.85 22.28 0.68
CA GLU A 118 -1.50 21.68 -0.48
C GLU A 118 -1.98 20.23 -0.22
N LEU A 119 -1.19 19.45 0.52
CA LEU A 119 -1.53 18.04 0.81
C LEU A 119 -2.51 17.86 1.98
N THR A 120 -2.63 18.82 2.89
CA THR A 120 -3.45 18.67 4.10
C THR A 120 -4.77 19.44 4.09
N ASN A 121 -4.97 20.40 3.17
CA ASN A 121 -6.11 21.33 3.17
C ASN A 121 -6.32 22.07 4.51
N ILE A 122 -5.28 22.16 5.35
CA ILE A 122 -5.32 22.90 6.61
C ILE A 122 -4.74 24.29 6.34
N GLU A 123 -5.61 25.29 6.22
CA GLU A 123 -5.21 26.68 6.36
C GLU A 123 -5.02 26.96 7.85
N GLN A 124 -3.78 27.29 8.26
CA GLN A 124 -3.54 27.77 9.63
C GLN A 124 -3.97 29.23 9.72
N LEU A 125 -4.79 29.51 10.75
CA LEU A 125 -5.12 30.85 11.28
C LEU A 125 -3.87 31.65 11.66
#